data_AF-A0A2L0EPZ5-F1
#
_entry.id   AF-A0A2L0EPZ5-F1
#
_cell.length_a   1.000
_cell.length_b   1.000
_cell.length_c   1.000
_cell.angle_alpha   90.00
_cell.angle_beta   90.00
_cell.angle_gamma   90.00
#
_symmetry.space_group_name_H-M   'P 1'
#
loop_
_entity.id
_entity.type
_entity.pdbx_description
1 polymer ?
#
loop_
_entity_poly.entity_id
_entity_poly.type
_entity_poly.pdbx_seq_one_letter_code
_entity_poly.pdbx_strand_id
1 'polypeptide(L)'
;MRRTITPLALLLASLSFAALGCDSKGSEATPGAVAEGKPTDSAAPAATPAATTVAAPAATTAEPAAPAAAETAAAAAAPAAAETAAAAAPKSASSAAAAASAAPAATGAAQAGEKKFDCGSKGQKPCPMQAWMKSTMASATSSGDGAKIAAALTYVAGKPPPGMGSWVSISKNGASKAKAGDIDGAKASCKQCHDLYKEQYKKTMRDRPW
;
A
#
# COMPACT_ATOMS: atom_id res chain seq x y z
N MET A 1 34.01 -1.46 28.04
CA MET A 1 32.61 -1.82 27.69
C MET A 1 32.51 -2.02 26.19
N ARG A 2 32.53 -3.28 25.73
CA ARG A 2 32.52 -3.65 24.30
C ARG A 2 31.07 -3.84 23.84
N ARG A 3 30.63 -3.05 22.86
CA ARG A 3 29.30 -3.18 22.24
C ARG A 3 29.39 -4.19 21.09
N THR A 4 28.71 -5.31 21.27
CA THR A 4 28.49 -6.35 20.26
C THR A 4 27.54 -5.84 19.17
N ILE A 5 28.02 -5.84 17.93
CA ILE A 5 27.27 -5.48 16.72
C ILE A 5 26.70 -6.78 16.13
N THR A 6 25.38 -6.91 16.15
CA THR A 6 24.64 -8.00 15.52
C THR A 6 24.54 -7.75 14.01
N PRO A 7 25.05 -8.61 13.12
CA PRO A 7 24.77 -8.50 11.69
C PRO A 7 23.36 -9.02 11.41
N LEU A 8 22.49 -8.09 10.99
CA LEU A 8 21.14 -8.37 10.50
C LEU A 8 21.26 -9.10 9.15
N ALA A 9 21.04 -10.41 9.17
CA ALA A 9 20.99 -11.24 7.98
C ALA A 9 19.79 -10.85 7.10
N LEU A 10 20.08 -10.21 5.97
CA LEU A 10 19.15 -9.86 4.91
C LEU A 10 18.83 -11.13 4.10
N LEU A 11 17.73 -11.78 4.46
CA LEU A 11 17.06 -12.81 3.68
C LEU A 11 16.38 -12.16 2.46
N LEU A 12 17.14 -12.00 1.36
CA LEU A 12 16.57 -11.80 0.03
C LEU A 12 16.18 -13.17 -0.53
N ALA A 13 14.92 -13.55 -0.32
CA ALA A 13 14.29 -14.62 -1.08
C ALA A 13 14.04 -14.13 -2.51
N SER A 14 14.84 -14.65 -3.43
CA SER A 14 14.64 -14.62 -4.87
C SER A 14 13.31 -15.29 -5.22
N LEU A 15 12.30 -14.52 -5.63
CA LEU A 15 11.17 -15.07 -6.40
C LEU A 15 11.41 -14.77 -7.87
N SER A 16 11.92 -15.79 -8.55
CA SER A 16 11.82 -15.96 -10.00
C SER A 16 10.34 -16.16 -10.37
N PHE A 17 9.71 -15.14 -10.95
CA PHE A 17 8.47 -15.36 -11.71
C PHE A 17 8.83 -15.73 -13.14
N ALA A 18 8.86 -17.03 -13.39
CA ALA A 18 8.81 -17.61 -14.72
C ALA A 18 7.48 -17.26 -15.38
N ALA A 19 7.55 -16.94 -16.66
CA ALA A 19 6.44 -16.73 -17.55
C ALA A 19 5.53 -17.97 -17.59
N LEU A 20 4.24 -17.78 -17.30
CA LEU A 20 3.16 -18.64 -17.78
C LEU A 20 2.10 -17.74 -18.41
N GLY A 21 1.88 -17.93 -19.71
CA GLY A 21 0.93 -17.17 -20.49
C GLY A 21 -0.52 -17.47 -20.13
N CYS A 22 -1.35 -16.45 -20.26
CA CYS A 22 -2.75 -16.62 -20.65
C CYS A 22 -2.99 -15.83 -21.93
N ASP A 23 -3.20 -16.62 -22.97
CA ASP A 23 -3.84 -16.33 -24.24
C ASP A 23 -5.15 -15.53 -24.05
N SER A 24 -5.29 -14.42 -24.78
CA SER A 24 -6.59 -13.81 -25.08
C SER A 24 -6.48 -13.04 -26.40
N LYS A 25 -6.56 -13.83 -27.47
CA LYS A 25 -7.43 -13.64 -28.64
C LYS A 25 -7.90 -12.19 -28.93
N GLY A 26 -7.26 -11.57 -29.93
CA GLY A 26 -7.92 -10.94 -31.09
C GLY A 26 -8.62 -9.59 -30.94
N SER A 27 -8.01 -8.55 -31.52
CA SER A 27 -8.69 -7.60 -32.42
C SER A 27 -7.67 -6.89 -33.31
N GLU A 28 -7.65 -7.31 -34.57
CA GLU A 28 -7.22 -6.56 -35.77
C GLU A 28 -7.88 -5.17 -35.80
N ALA A 29 -7.39 -4.09 -36.41
CA ALA A 29 -6.24 -3.75 -37.25
C ALA A 29 -6.14 -2.21 -37.28
N THR A 30 -4.98 -1.63 -37.59
CA THR A 30 -4.77 -0.59 -38.64
C THR A 30 -3.26 -0.30 -38.76
N PRO A 31 -2.68 -0.20 -39.99
CA PRO A 31 -1.24 0.00 -40.21
C PRO A 31 -0.83 1.46 -40.45
N GLY A 32 0.46 1.74 -40.27
CA GLY A 32 1.16 2.96 -40.70
C GLY A 32 1.75 3.73 -39.50
N ALA A 33 2.99 4.16 -39.45
CA ALA A 33 4.04 4.24 -40.46
C ALA A 33 5.42 4.28 -39.76
N VAL A 34 6.41 3.94 -40.56
CA VAL A 34 7.85 3.84 -40.33
C VAL A 34 8.50 5.01 -39.57
N ALA A 35 9.47 4.68 -38.72
CA ALA A 35 10.66 5.50 -38.51
C ALA A 35 11.84 4.58 -38.14
N GLU A 36 12.68 4.37 -39.14
CA GLU A 36 13.96 3.69 -39.13
C GLU A 36 14.98 4.53 -38.33
N GLY A 37 15.66 3.91 -37.36
CA GLY A 37 16.62 4.59 -36.49
C GLY A 37 17.56 3.60 -35.80
N LYS A 38 18.75 3.49 -36.39
CA LYS A 38 19.89 2.56 -36.18
C LYS A 38 20.48 2.56 -34.74
N PRO A 39 21.17 1.48 -34.30
CA PRO A 39 21.48 1.22 -32.90
C PRO A 39 22.75 1.94 -32.45
N THR A 40 22.80 2.30 -31.16
CA THR A 40 24.06 2.64 -30.50
C THR A 40 24.31 1.68 -29.34
N ASP A 41 25.43 0.99 -29.54
CA ASP A 41 26.24 0.22 -28.63
C ASP A 41 26.42 0.90 -27.27
N SER A 42 26.14 0.18 -26.19
CA SER A 42 26.70 0.49 -24.86
C SER A 42 26.76 -0.78 -24.04
N ALA A 43 27.86 -1.48 -24.26
CA ALA A 43 28.64 -2.30 -23.35
C ALA A 43 28.05 -2.50 -21.94
N ALA A 44 27.66 -3.74 -21.68
CA ALA A 44 27.59 -4.30 -20.34
C ALA A 44 29.00 -4.58 -19.81
N PRO A 45 29.36 -4.20 -18.57
CA PRO A 45 30.48 -4.84 -17.90
C PRO A 45 30.04 -6.23 -17.41
N ALA A 46 30.61 -7.26 -18.03
CA ALA A 46 30.65 -8.60 -17.51
C ALA A 46 31.41 -8.60 -16.18
N ALA A 47 30.72 -8.93 -15.09
CA ALA A 47 31.35 -9.24 -13.81
C ALA A 47 31.42 -10.76 -13.66
N THR A 48 32.64 -11.25 -13.75
CA THR A 48 33.12 -12.61 -13.49
C THR A 48 32.69 -13.10 -12.09
N PRO A 49 32.12 -14.31 -11.94
CA PRO A 49 32.03 -14.94 -10.63
C PRO A 49 33.38 -15.60 -10.29
N ALA A 50 34.11 -15.02 -9.34
CA ALA A 50 35.24 -15.69 -8.70
C ALA A 50 34.71 -16.74 -7.70
N ALA A 51 34.87 -18.00 -8.07
CA ALA A 51 34.71 -19.14 -7.17
C ALA A 51 35.70 -18.99 -6.00
N THR A 52 35.18 -18.86 -4.78
CA THR A 52 35.96 -19.07 -3.56
C THR A 52 35.42 -20.30 -2.88
N THR A 53 36.14 -21.40 -3.08
CA THR A 53 36.06 -22.62 -2.27
C THR A 53 36.51 -22.25 -0.85
N VAL A 54 35.61 -22.35 0.14
CA VAL A 54 36.00 -22.38 1.56
C VAL A 54 35.47 -23.67 2.17
N ALA A 55 36.41 -24.34 2.83
CA ALA A 55 36.34 -25.67 3.37
C ALA A 55 35.21 -25.90 4.38
N ALA A 56 34.67 -27.11 4.33
CA ALA A 56 33.93 -27.73 5.41
C ALA A 56 34.82 -27.93 6.64
N PRO A 57 34.27 -27.75 7.85
CA PRO A 57 34.65 -28.59 8.96
C PRO A 57 33.52 -29.50 9.43
N ALA A 58 34.00 -30.58 10.02
CA ALA A 58 33.35 -31.83 10.38
C ALA A 58 32.15 -31.72 11.32
N ALA A 59 31.39 -32.81 11.26
CA ALA A 59 30.30 -33.20 12.12
C ALA A 59 30.60 -33.07 13.62
N THR A 60 29.55 -32.73 14.38
CA THR A 60 29.37 -33.29 15.72
C THR A 60 27.92 -33.71 15.84
N THR A 61 27.74 -35.03 15.87
CA THR A 61 26.56 -35.76 16.30
C THR A 61 26.30 -35.49 17.78
N ALA A 62 25.07 -35.13 18.14
CA ALA A 62 24.49 -35.48 19.43
C ALA A 62 22.96 -35.55 19.29
N GLU A 63 22.46 -36.76 19.48
CA GLU A 63 21.08 -37.23 19.55
C GLU A 63 20.56 -37.11 21.02
N PRO A 64 19.39 -37.66 21.38
CA PRO A 64 18.09 -37.01 21.52
C PRO A 64 17.69 -36.74 22.99
N ALA A 65 16.67 -35.89 23.21
CA ALA A 65 15.76 -36.01 24.36
C ALA A 65 14.47 -35.20 24.17
N ALA A 66 13.42 -35.87 23.72
CA ALA A 66 12.06 -35.64 24.24
C ALA A 66 11.91 -36.42 25.56
N PRO A 67 11.03 -35.99 26.46
CA PRO A 67 9.64 -36.52 26.44
C PRO A 67 8.61 -35.38 26.45
N ALA A 68 7.52 -35.42 25.67
CA ALA A 68 6.28 -36.19 25.92
C ALA A 68 5.74 -35.93 27.34
N ALA A 69 4.69 -35.13 27.55
CA ALA A 69 3.25 -35.40 27.43
C ALA A 69 2.61 -34.65 28.64
N ALA A 70 1.33 -34.29 28.78
CA ALA A 70 0.10 -34.65 28.10
C ALA A 70 -0.96 -33.54 28.36
N GLU A 71 -1.85 -33.43 27.38
CA GLU A 71 -3.29 -33.15 27.42
C GLU A 71 -3.97 -32.56 28.67
N THR A 72 -4.85 -31.59 28.41
CA THR A 72 -6.28 -31.81 28.73
C THR A 72 -7.15 -31.19 27.63
N ALA A 73 -7.81 -32.06 26.87
CA ALA A 73 -8.95 -31.74 26.01
C ALA A 73 -10.24 -32.17 26.73
N ALA A 74 -11.27 -31.32 26.67
CA ALA A 74 -12.70 -31.63 26.77
C ALA A 74 -13.44 -30.30 26.49
N ALA A 75 -14.14 -30.03 25.38
CA ALA A 75 -15.15 -30.79 24.63
C ALA A 75 -16.38 -31.19 25.45
N ALA A 76 -17.38 -30.30 25.46
CA ALA A 76 -18.83 -30.56 25.50
C ALA A 76 -19.55 -29.21 25.54
N ALA A 77 -20.70 -28.93 24.96
CA ALA A 77 -21.52 -29.51 23.91
C ALA A 77 -22.57 -28.41 23.62
N ALA A 78 -23.11 -28.39 22.40
CA ALA A 78 -24.28 -27.57 22.07
C ALA A 78 -25.49 -27.94 22.95
N PRO A 79 -26.53 -27.10 22.95
CA PRO A 79 -27.71 -27.62 22.29
C PRO A 79 -28.20 -26.72 21.16
N ALA A 80 -28.53 -27.40 20.06
CA ALA A 80 -29.45 -26.93 19.06
C ALA A 80 -30.87 -26.88 19.66
N ALA A 81 -31.58 -25.78 19.42
CA ALA A 81 -33.03 -25.77 19.31
C ALA A 81 -33.37 -24.91 18.09
N ALA A 82 -33.76 -25.60 17.04
CA ALA A 82 -34.52 -25.05 15.93
C ALA A 82 -35.97 -24.89 16.39
N GLU A 83 -36.61 -23.77 16.05
CA GLU A 83 -38.04 -23.67 15.69
C GLU A 83 -38.25 -22.32 14.97
N THR A 84 -38.41 -22.36 13.65
CA THR A 84 -39.67 -22.22 12.88
C THR A 84 -40.22 -20.80 12.74
N ALA A 85 -40.11 -20.33 11.49
CA ALA A 85 -41.03 -19.49 10.72
C ALA A 85 -42.19 -18.77 11.43
N ALA A 86 -42.37 -17.48 11.14
CA ALA A 86 -43.53 -17.02 10.35
C ALA A 86 -43.47 -15.51 10.10
N ALA A 87 -44.06 -15.13 8.97
CA ALA A 87 -44.20 -13.81 8.45
C ALA A 87 -44.95 -12.83 9.37
N ALA A 88 -44.51 -11.58 9.37
CA ALA A 88 -45.42 -10.44 9.43
C ALA A 88 -44.76 -9.25 8.74
N ALA A 89 -45.19 -8.97 7.51
CA ALA A 89 -44.94 -7.72 6.84
C ALA A 89 -45.72 -6.59 7.55
N PRO A 90 -45.12 -5.43 7.87
CA PRO A 90 -45.87 -4.21 7.98
C PRO A 90 -46.06 -3.63 6.56
N LYS A 91 -47.32 -3.66 6.12
CA LYS A 91 -47.85 -2.78 5.07
C LYS A 91 -47.93 -1.34 5.61
N SER A 92 -47.73 -0.40 4.70
CA SER A 92 -48.11 1.02 4.77
C SER A 92 -47.26 1.90 5.70
N ALA A 93 -46.91 3.14 5.36
CA ALA A 93 -47.53 4.03 4.40
C ALA A 93 -46.50 4.90 3.66
N SER A 94 -46.82 5.14 2.39
CA SER A 94 -46.33 6.24 1.59
C SER A 94 -46.55 7.56 2.35
N SER A 95 -45.47 8.34 2.54
CA SER A 95 -45.55 9.79 2.70
C SER A 95 -44.52 10.40 1.78
N ALA A 96 -45.01 10.76 0.60
CA ALA A 96 -44.39 11.75 -0.25
C ALA A 96 -44.37 13.09 0.50
N ALA A 97 -43.18 13.61 0.75
CA ALA A 97 -42.97 15.04 1.01
C ALA A 97 -41.89 15.51 0.05
N ALA A 98 -42.33 16.36 -0.86
CA ALA A 98 -41.57 16.97 -1.92
C ALA A 98 -40.51 17.96 -1.39
N ALA A 99 -39.43 18.04 -2.17
CA ALA A 99 -38.66 19.25 -2.47
C ALA A 99 -38.17 20.14 -1.32
N ALA A 100 -36.85 20.07 -1.08
CA ALA A 100 -35.99 21.24 -1.15
C ALA A 100 -34.56 20.79 -1.50
N SER A 101 -34.28 20.72 -2.79
CA SER A 101 -32.91 20.68 -3.31
C SER A 101 -32.22 22.00 -2.99
N ALA A 102 -31.68 22.13 -1.79
CA ALA A 102 -30.60 23.08 -1.53
C ALA A 102 -29.30 22.39 -1.98
N ALA A 103 -28.97 22.58 -3.25
CA ALA A 103 -27.63 22.25 -3.74
C ALA A 103 -26.61 22.96 -2.83
N PRO A 104 -25.61 22.26 -2.26
CA PRO A 104 -24.52 22.97 -1.62
C PRO A 104 -23.85 23.82 -2.70
N ALA A 105 -23.90 25.14 -2.52
CA ALA A 105 -23.13 26.07 -3.32
C ALA A 105 -21.66 25.65 -3.21
N ALA A 106 -21.14 25.04 -4.27
CA ALA A 106 -19.72 24.87 -4.47
C ALA A 106 -19.13 26.28 -4.64
N THR A 107 -18.86 26.95 -3.52
CA THR A 107 -18.12 28.21 -3.48
C THR A 107 -16.82 27.97 -4.23
N GLY A 108 -16.70 28.65 -5.37
CA GLY A 108 -15.75 28.34 -6.43
C GLY A 108 -14.34 28.14 -5.89
N ALA A 109 -13.83 26.93 -6.03
CA ALA A 109 -12.40 26.72 -6.17
C ALA A 109 -12.03 27.40 -7.49
N ALA A 110 -11.57 28.64 -7.40
CA ALA A 110 -10.95 29.34 -8.52
C ALA A 110 -9.98 28.36 -9.17
N GLN A 111 -10.22 28.04 -10.45
CA GLN A 111 -9.31 27.25 -11.25
C GLN A 111 -8.04 28.09 -11.41
N ALA A 112 -7.12 27.94 -10.45
CA ALA A 112 -5.79 28.44 -10.57
C ALA A 112 -5.21 27.79 -11.82
N GLY A 113 -4.99 28.60 -12.86
CA GLY A 113 -4.31 28.17 -14.09
C GLY A 113 -3.01 27.44 -13.77
N GLU A 114 -2.54 26.61 -14.70
CA GLU A 114 -1.35 25.77 -14.53
C GLU A 114 -0.16 26.56 -13.98
N LYS A 115 0.04 26.46 -12.67
CA LYS A 115 1.19 27.05 -11.99
C LYS A 115 2.42 26.20 -12.34
N LYS A 116 3.47 26.85 -12.80
CA LYS A 116 4.80 26.23 -12.81
C LYS A 116 5.30 26.19 -11.38
N PHE A 117 5.83 25.04 -10.95
CA PHE A 117 6.36 24.85 -9.60
C PHE A 117 7.84 24.45 -9.65
N ASP A 118 8.68 25.08 -8.85
CA ASP A 118 10.12 24.82 -8.76
C ASP A 118 10.48 23.63 -7.85
N CYS A 119 9.62 22.61 -7.82
CA CYS A 119 9.81 21.42 -6.99
C CYS A 119 9.13 20.18 -7.58
N GLY A 120 9.59 19.00 -7.12
CA GLY A 120 8.92 17.73 -7.37
C GLY A 120 9.13 17.14 -8.77
N SER A 121 9.91 17.78 -9.64
CA SER A 121 10.45 17.16 -10.86
C SER A 121 11.71 16.34 -10.55
N LYS A 122 12.10 15.44 -11.45
CA LYS A 122 13.32 14.65 -11.31
C LYS A 122 14.54 15.59 -11.24
N GLY A 123 15.37 15.45 -10.21
CA GLY A 123 16.52 16.32 -9.95
C GLY A 123 16.20 17.64 -9.23
N GLN A 124 14.92 17.97 -9.01
CA GLN A 124 14.54 19.12 -8.18
C GLN A 124 14.37 18.72 -6.71
N LYS A 125 14.40 19.73 -5.83
CA LYS A 125 14.01 19.55 -4.42
C LYS A 125 12.60 18.94 -4.32
N PRO A 126 12.36 18.01 -3.37
CA PRO A 126 11.00 17.55 -3.11
C PRO A 126 10.14 18.74 -2.70
N CYS A 127 8.89 18.74 -3.16
CA CYS A 127 7.93 19.73 -2.70
C CYS A 127 7.65 19.55 -1.20
N PRO A 128 7.25 20.60 -0.44
CA PRO A 128 7.13 20.50 1.02
C PRO A 128 6.26 19.34 1.50
N MET A 129 5.06 19.15 0.93
CA MET A 129 4.21 18.00 1.26
C MET A 129 4.87 16.66 0.93
N GLN A 130 5.57 16.57 -0.20
CA GLN A 130 6.24 15.35 -0.61
C GLN A 130 7.38 14.99 0.35
N ALA A 131 8.15 16.00 0.79
CA ALA A 131 9.20 15.83 1.78
C ALA A 131 8.62 15.38 3.13
N TRP A 132 7.56 16.05 3.60
CA TRP A 132 6.86 15.70 4.83
C TRP A 132 6.25 14.30 4.80
N MET A 133 5.57 13.93 3.71
CA MET A 133 4.97 12.60 3.55
C MET A 133 6.06 11.52 3.54
N LYS A 134 7.16 11.77 2.82
CA LYS A 134 8.31 10.84 2.78
C LYS A 134 8.93 10.67 4.17
N SER A 135 9.20 11.74 4.91
CA SER A 135 9.79 11.63 6.26
C SER A 135 8.86 10.91 7.25
N THR A 136 7.55 11.13 7.11
CA THR A 136 6.52 10.50 7.96
C THR A 136 6.35 9.02 7.66
N MET A 137 6.28 8.63 6.38
CA MET A 137 5.86 7.28 5.97
C MET A 137 7.01 6.35 5.59
N ALA A 138 8.20 6.86 5.24
CA ALA A 138 9.26 6.04 4.67
C ALA A 138 9.72 4.93 5.63
N SER A 139 10.02 5.28 6.88
CA SER A 139 10.50 4.30 7.88
C SER A 139 9.44 3.26 8.23
N ALA A 140 8.18 3.69 8.39
CA ALA A 140 7.07 2.79 8.70
C ALA A 140 6.82 1.81 7.55
N THR A 141 6.71 2.30 6.32
CA THR A 141 6.45 1.47 5.14
C THR A 141 7.61 0.52 4.83
N SER A 142 8.86 0.98 4.94
CA SER A 142 10.04 0.13 4.68
C SER A 142 10.22 -0.98 5.71
N SER A 143 9.71 -0.78 6.93
CA SER A 143 9.81 -1.78 7.99
C SER A 143 8.77 -2.90 7.90
N GLY A 144 7.69 -2.71 7.13
CA GLY A 144 6.56 -3.65 7.08
C GLY A 144 5.78 -3.78 8.39
N ASP A 145 6.09 -2.95 9.39
CA ASP A 145 5.49 -2.99 10.72
C ASP A 145 4.12 -2.31 10.71
N GLY A 146 3.05 -3.11 10.83
CA GLY A 146 1.66 -2.63 10.82
C GLY A 146 1.37 -1.60 11.91
N ALA A 147 1.98 -1.71 13.10
CA ALA A 147 1.78 -0.75 14.17
C ALA A 147 2.44 0.60 13.83
N LYS A 148 3.66 0.59 13.28
CA LYS A 148 4.31 1.82 12.79
C LYS A 148 3.55 2.46 11.64
N ILE A 149 3.07 1.67 10.68
CA ILE A 149 2.26 2.16 9.55
C ILE A 149 0.97 2.79 10.05
N ALA A 150 0.30 2.15 11.01
CA ALA A 150 -0.92 2.69 11.60
C ALA A 150 -0.70 4.01 12.35
N ALA A 151 0.38 4.13 13.13
CA ALA A 151 0.73 5.35 13.82
C ALA A 151 1.04 6.48 12.82
N ALA A 152 1.82 6.19 11.78
CA ALA A 152 2.14 7.16 10.73
C ALA A 152 0.90 7.62 9.97
N LEU A 153 0.01 6.70 9.56
CA LEU A 153 -1.25 7.05 8.90
C LEU A 153 -2.21 7.84 9.80
N THR A 154 -2.21 7.57 11.11
CA THR A 154 -2.97 8.37 12.08
C THR A 154 -2.43 9.79 12.16
N TYR A 155 -1.11 9.97 12.15
CA TYR A 155 -0.48 11.30 12.10
C TYR A 155 -0.79 12.03 10.79
N VAL A 156 -0.78 11.32 9.65
CA VAL A 156 -1.18 11.86 8.35
C VAL A 156 -2.65 12.32 8.35
N ALA A 157 -3.54 11.56 8.98
CA ALA A 157 -4.95 11.90 9.09
C ALA A 157 -5.19 13.20 9.88
N GLY A 158 -4.27 13.59 10.77
CA GLY A 158 -4.36 14.81 11.58
C GLY A 158 -4.03 16.10 10.83
N LYS A 159 -3.55 16.02 9.59
CA LYS A 159 -3.15 17.19 8.79
C LYS A 159 -3.80 17.16 7.39
N PRO A 160 -5.13 17.26 7.26
CA PRO A 160 -5.76 17.25 5.95
C PRO A 160 -5.41 18.51 5.14
N PRO A 161 -5.07 18.38 3.85
CA PRO A 161 -5.01 19.51 2.93
C PRO A 161 -6.40 20.11 2.68
N PRO A 162 -6.49 21.43 2.42
CA PRO A 162 -7.75 22.07 2.06
C PRO A 162 -8.25 21.50 0.73
N GLY A 163 -9.55 21.22 0.65
CA GLY A 163 -10.18 20.67 -0.55
C GLY A 163 -9.91 19.18 -0.80
N MET A 164 -9.38 18.42 0.17
CA MET A 164 -9.22 16.96 0.08
C MET A 164 -10.10 16.23 1.11
N GLY A 165 -11.42 16.31 0.92
CA GLY A 165 -12.41 15.90 1.93
C GLY A 165 -12.34 14.44 2.41
N SER A 166 -11.86 13.51 1.58
CA SER A 166 -11.73 12.09 1.93
C SER A 166 -10.38 11.73 2.55
N TRP A 167 -9.45 12.68 2.68
CA TRP A 167 -8.10 12.46 3.21
C TRP A 167 -8.12 11.74 4.56
N VAL A 168 -8.83 12.31 5.54
CA VAL A 168 -8.90 11.78 6.90
C VAL A 168 -9.49 10.37 6.91
N SER A 169 -10.55 10.14 6.14
CA SER A 169 -11.23 8.84 6.07
C SER A 169 -10.32 7.76 5.48
N ILE A 170 -9.65 8.04 4.36
CA ILE A 170 -8.75 7.10 3.69
C ILE A 170 -7.54 6.78 4.58
N SER A 171 -6.93 7.80 5.19
CA SER A 171 -5.80 7.60 6.11
C SER A 171 -6.20 6.78 7.34
N LYS A 172 -7.38 7.05 7.94
CA LYS A 172 -7.88 6.26 9.08
C LYS A 172 -8.20 4.82 8.67
N ASN A 173 -8.78 4.60 7.49
CA ASN A 173 -9.04 3.26 6.97
C ASN A 173 -7.74 2.46 6.83
N GLY A 174 -6.72 3.04 6.19
CA GLY A 174 -5.40 2.41 6.06
C GLY A 174 -4.74 2.16 7.41
N ALA A 175 -4.91 3.08 8.38
CA ALA A 175 -4.40 2.87 9.72
C ALA A 175 -5.08 1.68 10.41
N SER A 176 -6.41 1.55 10.32
CA SER A 176 -7.14 0.40 10.87
C SER A 176 -6.72 -0.92 10.23
N LYS A 177 -6.52 -0.92 8.90
CA LYS A 177 -6.02 -2.07 8.14
C LYS A 177 -4.62 -2.49 8.62
N ALA A 178 -3.71 -1.54 8.75
CA ALA A 178 -2.36 -1.79 9.25
C ALA A 178 -2.36 -2.33 10.69
N LYS A 179 -3.22 -1.81 11.58
CA LYS A 179 -3.39 -2.35 12.96
C LYS A 179 -3.87 -3.79 12.97
N ALA A 180 -4.70 -4.18 12.00
CA ALA A 180 -5.20 -5.54 11.85
C ALA A 180 -4.18 -6.50 11.21
N GLY A 181 -2.96 -6.04 10.89
CA GLY A 181 -1.97 -6.82 10.14
C GLY A 181 -2.24 -6.91 8.64
N ASP A 182 -3.29 -6.24 8.14
CA ASP A 182 -3.63 -6.16 6.71
C ASP A 182 -2.77 -5.08 6.03
N ILE A 183 -1.49 -5.41 5.83
CA ILE A 183 -0.51 -4.49 5.22
C ILE A 183 -0.88 -4.16 3.77
N ASP A 184 -1.41 -5.12 3.02
CA ASP A 184 -1.82 -4.89 1.64
C ASP A 184 -3.09 -4.02 1.57
N GLY A 185 -4.03 -4.19 2.50
CA GLY A 185 -5.14 -3.26 2.71
C GLY A 185 -4.67 -1.83 3.04
N ALA A 186 -3.63 -1.69 3.87
CA ALA A 186 -3.05 -0.37 4.14
C ALA A 186 -2.39 0.25 2.90
N LYS A 187 -1.67 -0.54 2.09
CA LYS A 187 -1.11 -0.10 0.80
C LYS A 187 -2.21 0.30 -0.19
N ALA A 188 -3.34 -0.40 -0.21
CA ALA A 188 -4.48 -0.04 -1.04
C ALA A 188 -5.02 1.35 -0.65
N SER A 189 -5.08 1.69 0.64
CA SER A 189 -5.44 3.04 1.09
C SER A 189 -4.43 4.10 0.62
N CYS A 190 -3.11 3.80 0.63
CA CYS A 190 -2.10 4.69 0.07
C CYS A 190 -2.36 4.96 -1.41
N LYS A 191 -2.62 3.90 -2.20
CA LYS A 191 -2.94 4.00 -3.63
C LYS A 191 -4.20 4.84 -3.84
N GLN A 192 -5.28 4.57 -3.12
CA GLN A 192 -6.53 5.32 -3.21
C GLN A 192 -6.33 6.82 -2.92
N CYS A 193 -5.57 7.15 -1.88
CA CYS A 193 -5.26 8.54 -1.56
C CYS A 193 -4.47 9.22 -2.69
N HIS A 194 -3.48 8.52 -3.25
CA HIS A 194 -2.67 9.04 -4.36
C HIS A 194 -3.50 9.19 -5.65
N ASP A 195 -4.33 8.23 -6.00
CA ASP A 195 -5.15 8.29 -7.22
C ASP A 195 -6.15 9.45 -7.17
N LEU A 196 -6.76 9.68 -6.00
CA LEU A 196 -7.73 10.76 -5.83
C LEU A 196 -7.09 12.15 -5.85
N TYR A 197 -5.92 12.32 -5.24
CA TYR A 197 -5.40 13.66 -4.91
C TYR A 197 -4.10 14.05 -5.59
N LYS A 198 -3.38 13.13 -6.24
CA LYS A 198 -2.08 13.44 -6.86
C LYS A 198 -2.18 14.53 -7.92
N GLU A 199 -3.20 14.48 -8.78
CA GLU A 199 -3.37 15.46 -9.84
C GLU A 199 -3.81 16.83 -9.32
N GLN A 200 -4.73 16.86 -8.35
CA GLN A 200 -5.11 18.10 -7.66
C GLN A 200 -3.88 18.73 -6.98
N TYR A 201 -3.10 17.93 -6.24
CA TYR A 201 -1.88 18.40 -5.58
C TYR A 201 -0.87 19.00 -6.56
N LYS A 202 -0.60 18.32 -7.67
CA LYS A 202 0.32 18.78 -8.72
C LYS A 202 -0.11 20.12 -9.31
N LYS A 203 -1.41 20.35 -9.46
CA LYS A 203 -1.97 21.56 -10.08
C LYS A 203 -2.03 22.74 -9.12
N THR A 204 -2.35 22.51 -7.84
CA THR A 204 -2.78 23.60 -6.95
C THR A 204 -1.96 23.77 -5.68
N MET A 205 -1.11 22.81 -5.29
CA MET A 205 -0.58 22.76 -3.92
C MET A 205 0.91 22.39 -3.78
N ARG A 206 1.68 22.33 -4.87
CA ARG A 206 3.10 21.92 -4.82
C ARG A 206 4.00 22.86 -4.02
N ASP A 207 3.68 24.14 -3.97
CA ASP A 207 4.41 25.19 -3.24
C ASP A 207 3.93 25.38 -1.79
N ARG A 208 2.85 24.71 -1.39
CA ARG A 208 2.23 24.94 -0.08
C ARG A 208 3.14 24.45 1.07
N PRO A 209 3.40 25.28 2.10
CA PRO A 209 4.17 24.86 3.27
C PRO A 209 3.46 23.77 4.08
N TRP A 210 4.24 22.95 4.78
CA TRP A 210 3.79 21.72 5.45
C TRP A 210 4.49 21.46 6.78
#